data_AF-A0AA45WK76-F1
#
_entry.id   AF-A0AA45WK76-F1
#
_cell.length_a   1.000
_cell.length_b   1.000
_cell.length_c   1.000
_cell.angle_alpha   90.00
_cell.angle_beta   90.00
_cell.angle_gamma   90.00
#
_symmetry.space_group_name_H-M   'P 1'
#
loop_
_entity.id
_entity.type
_entity.pdbx_description
1 polymer ?
#
loop_
_entity_poly.entity_id
_entity_poly.type
_entity_poly.pdbx_seq_one_letter_code
_entity_poly.pdbx_strand_id
1 'polypeptide(L)' 'MGSEVNPATCPLCGKHNQCGNLAEQRISDCWCRIEAFPAGLLEQVPSAYKNKACICKGCLDRYKRGNLPG' A
#
# COMPACT_ATOMS: atom_id res chain seq x y z
N MET A 1 4.03 6.12 23.58
CA MET A 1 4.97 5.46 22.65
C MET A 1 4.42 5.63 21.24
N GLY A 2 5.13 6.37 20.37
CA GLY A 2 4.68 6.61 19.01
C GLY A 2 4.77 5.33 18.20
N SER A 3 3.64 4.84 17.70
CA SER A 3 3.60 3.76 16.72
C SER A 3 4.28 4.25 15.45
N GLU A 4 5.54 3.89 15.27
CA GLU A 4 6.33 4.32 14.13
C GLU A 4 5.75 3.70 12.86
N VAL A 5 5.14 4.54 12.03
CA VAL A 5 4.58 4.12 10.74
C VAL A 5 5.75 3.84 9.82
N ASN A 6 6.06 2.58 9.57
CA ASN A 6 7.09 2.20 8.62
C ASN A 6 6.54 2.41 7.19
N PRO A 7 7.03 3.40 6.44
CA PRO A 7 6.50 3.69 5.11
C PRO A 7 6.88 2.61 4.09
N ALA A 8 7.85 1.73 4.40
CA ALA A 8 8.28 0.61 3.56
C ALA A 8 7.44 -0.66 3.74
N THR A 9 6.50 -0.68 4.67
CA THR A 9 5.60 -1.82 4.90
C THR A 9 4.19 -1.52 4.43
N CYS A 10 3.53 -2.54 3.91
CA CYS A 10 2.14 -2.49 3.49
C CYS A 10 1.25 -2.45 4.74
N PRO A 11 0.36 -1.46 4.87
CA PRO A 11 -0.49 -1.33 6.04
C PRO A 11 -1.55 -2.45 6.16
N LEU A 12 -1.79 -3.21 5.09
CA LEU A 12 -2.80 -4.28 5.06
C LEU A 12 -2.24 -5.66 5.40
N CYS A 13 -0.94 -5.91 5.14
CA CYS A 13 -0.34 -7.23 5.34
C CYS A 13 1.01 -7.22 6.07
N GLY A 14 1.53 -6.05 6.43
CA GLY A 14 2.82 -5.88 7.13
C GLY A 14 4.06 -6.19 6.28
N LYS A 15 3.91 -6.75 5.08
CA LYS A 15 5.03 -7.08 4.18
C LYS A 15 5.59 -5.84 3.48
N HIS A 16 6.79 -5.96 2.92
CA HIS A 16 7.41 -4.88 2.16
C HIS A 16 6.51 -4.41 1.00
N ASN A 17 6.31 -3.10 0.86
CA ASN A 17 5.40 -2.53 -0.16
C ASN A 17 6.08 -2.20 -1.49
N GLN A 18 7.42 -2.27 -1.55
CA GLN A 18 8.22 -1.91 -2.72
C GLN A 18 7.88 -0.49 -3.22
N CYS A 19 7.71 0.45 -2.28
CA CYS A 19 7.44 1.84 -2.61
C CYS A 19 8.62 2.46 -3.35
N GLY A 20 8.38 2.92 -4.58
CA GLY A 20 9.42 3.56 -5.41
C GLY A 20 10.03 4.80 -4.73
N ASN A 21 9.22 5.56 -3.98
CA ASN A 21 9.68 6.74 -3.24
C ASN A 21 10.73 6.41 -2.17
N LEU A 22 10.71 5.20 -1.61
CA LEU A 22 11.68 4.75 -0.60
C LEU A 22 12.85 3.97 -1.19
N ALA A 23 12.67 3.39 -2.38
CA ALA A 23 13.71 2.62 -3.06
C ALA A 23 14.71 3.50 -3.83
N GLU A 24 14.76 4.80 -3.56
CA GLU A 24 15.49 5.82 -4.34
C GLU A 24 15.17 5.80 -5.84
N GLN A 25 14.04 5.19 -6.20
CA GLN A 25 13.53 5.13 -7.55
C GLN A 25 12.60 6.32 -7.77
N ARG A 26 12.52 6.78 -9.03
CA ARG A 26 11.54 7.82 -9.34
C ARG A 26 10.15 7.23 -9.10
N ILE A 27 9.35 7.92 -8.28
CA ILE A 27 7.95 7.54 -8.05
C ILE A 27 7.15 7.46 -9.35
N SER A 28 7.60 8.16 -10.41
CA SER A 28 7.07 8.05 -11.77
C SER A 28 7.08 6.63 -12.32
N ASP A 29 8.06 5.83 -11.90
CA ASP A 29 8.34 4.49 -12.45
C ASP A 29 7.82 3.39 -11.52
N CYS A 30 7.26 3.77 -10.36
CA CYS A 30 6.67 2.81 -9.44
C CYS A 30 5.38 2.25 -10.04
N TRP A 31 5.23 0.93 -9.98
CA TRP A 31 4.02 0.22 -10.41
C TRP A 31 2.73 0.78 -9.79
N CYS A 32 2.80 1.38 -8.60
CA CYS A 32 1.62 1.97 -7.94
C CYS A 32 1.07 3.20 -8.67
N ARG A 33 1.83 3.83 -9.57
CA ARG A 33 1.37 5.01 -10.32
C ARG A 33 0.53 4.65 -11.54
N ILE A 34 0.74 3.47 -12.10
CA ILE A 34 0.02 2.96 -13.27
C ILE A 34 -1.18 2.09 -12.88
N GLU A 35 -1.27 1.70 -11.62
CA GLU A 35 -2.33 0.86 -11.09
C GLU A 35 -3.45 1.69 -10.44
N ALA A 36 -4.71 1.29 -10.68
CA ALA A 36 -5.86 1.87 -10.00
C ALA A 36 -6.12 1.16 -8.66
N PHE A 37 -6.24 1.95 -7.58
CA PHE A 37 -6.62 1.48 -6.25
C PHE A 37 -8.13 1.70 -6.01
N PRO A 38 -8.92 0.62 -5.83
CA PRO A 38 -10.33 0.75 -5.54
C PRO A 38 -10.57 1.46 -4.20
N ALA A 39 -11.65 2.25 -4.10
CA ALA A 39 -11.99 2.98 -2.88
C ALA A 39 -12.10 2.05 -1.65
N GLY A 40 -12.79 0.92 -1.77
CA GLY A 40 -12.93 -0.04 -0.67
C GLY A 40 -11.62 -0.73 -0.24
N LEU A 41 -10.56 -0.67 -1.04
CA LEU A 41 -9.22 -1.08 -0.61
C LEU A 41 -8.53 0.03 0.19
N LEU A 42 -8.70 1.29 -0.21
CA LEU A 42 -8.18 2.45 0.50
C LEU A 42 -8.87 2.66 1.87
N GLU A 43 -10.14 2.30 1.97
CA GLU A 43 -10.90 2.33 3.23
C GLU A 43 -10.36 1.37 4.28
N GLN A 44 -9.81 0.23 3.86
CA GLN A 44 -9.20 -0.74 4.76
C GLN A 44 -7.84 -0.29 5.32
N VAL A 45 -7.23 0.74 4.73
CA VAL A 45 -5.98 1.28 5.26
C VAL A 45 -6.29 2.01 6.57
N PRO A 46 -5.66 1.64 7.70
CA PRO A 46 -5.89 2.35 8.95
C PRO A 46 -5.49 3.82 8.81
N SER A 47 -6.24 4.73 9.44
CA SER A 47 -6.03 6.18 9.35
C SER A 47 -4.60 6.61 9.68
N ALA A 48 -3.92 5.90 10.60
CA ALA A 48 -2.53 6.13 10.94
C ALA A 48 -1.55 5.97 9.76
N TYR A 49 -1.89 5.12 8.78
CA TYR A 49 -1.06 4.78 7.62
C TYR A 49 -1.52 5.45 6.32
N LYS A 50 -2.72 6.04 6.29
CA LYS A 50 -3.23 6.78 5.13
C LYS A 50 -2.27 7.93 4.80
N ASN A 51 -1.94 8.06 3.51
CA ASN A 51 -0.95 9.03 2.99
C ASN A 51 0.47 8.89 3.56
N LYS A 52 0.80 7.80 4.27
CA LYS A 52 2.13 7.56 4.85
C LYS A 52 2.81 6.29 4.34
N ALA A 53 2.04 5.26 4.00
CA ALA A 53 2.56 4.00 3.49
C ALA A 53 1.78 3.55 2.24
N CYS A 54 2.50 3.01 1.25
CA CYS A 54 1.88 2.44 0.06
C CYS A 54 1.34 1.03 0.33
N ILE A 55 0.24 0.68 -0.35
CA ILE A 55 -0.28 -0.68 -0.39
C ILE A 55 0.60 -1.50 -1.35
N CYS A 56 0.94 -2.74 -0.99
CA CYS A 56 1.73 -3.60 -1.88
C CYS A 56 0.90 -4.18 -3.02
N LYS A 57 1.56 -4.53 -4.14
CA LYS A 57 0.91 -5.12 -5.33
C LYS A 57 0.14 -6.39 -4.98
N GLY A 58 0.66 -7.21 -4.08
CA GLY A 58 -0.01 -8.43 -3.63
C GLY A 58 -1.37 -8.18 -2.96
N CYS A 59 -1.49 -7.12 -2.14
CA CYS A 59 -2.76 -6.75 -1.53
C CYS A 59 -3.74 -6.17 -2.55
N LEU A 60 -3.25 -5.34 -3.48
CA LEU A 60 -4.07 -4.83 -4.57
C LEU A 60 -4.60 -5.97 -5.45
N ASP A 61 -3.73 -6.88 -5.88
CA ASP A 61 -4.09 -8.03 -6.69
C ASP A 61 -5.07 -8.96 -5.96
N ARG A 62 -4.88 -9.17 -4.64
CA ARG A 62 -5.79 -9.99 -3.83
C ARG A 62 -7.18 -9.35 -3.72
N TYR A 63 -7.24 -8.03 -3.58
CA TYR A 63 -8.51 -7.29 -3.57
C TYR A 63 -9.21 -7.36 -4.93
N LYS A 64 -8.48 -7.11 -6.03
CA LYS A 64 -9.01 -7.20 -7.40
C LYS A 64 -9.54 -8.60 -7.74
N ARG A 65 -8.93 -9.66 -7.20
CA ARG A 65 -9.38 -11.06 -7.37
C ARG A 65 -10.59 -11.45 -6.50
N GLY A 66 -11.17 -10.52 -5.74
CA GLY A 66 -12.33 -10.80 -4.88
C GLY A 66 -12.02 -11.67 -3.66
N ASN A 67 -10.74 -11.76 -3.26
CA ASN A 67 -10.28 -12.64 -2.18
C ASN A 67 -9.81 -11.86 -0.94
N LEU A 68 -10.33 -10.65 -0.75
CA LEU A 68 -10.24 -9.95 0.51
C LEU A 68 -11.62 -10.03 1.19
N PRO A 69 -11.76 -10.66 2.37
CA PRO A 69 -13.00 -10.54 3.13
C PRO A 69 -13.19 -9.05 3.47
N GLY A 70 -14.33 -8.51 3.05
CA GLY A 70 -14.75 -7.14 3.36
C GLY A 70 -15.06 -6.97 4.83
#